data_AF-A0A7M7J354-F1
#
_entry.id   AF-A0A7M7J354-F1
#
_cell.length_a   1.000
_cell.length_b   1.000
_cell.length_c   1.000
_cell.angle_alpha   90.00
_cell.angle_beta   90.00
_cell.angle_gamma   90.00
#
_symmetry.space_group_name_H-M   'P 1'
#
loop_
_entity.id
_entity.type
_entity.pdbx_description
1 polymer ?
#
loop_
_entity_poly.entity_id
_entity_poly.type
_entity_poly.pdbx_seq_one_letter_code
_entity_poly.pdbx_strand_id
1 'polypeptide(L)'
;MVAGIERISQKGGNSDDGPEGWRQLRRQYIAMINTLVTIGGTFVFFYKAVEYSLPEPNIPAQVLVAILASLVVAVSELYFLLRSI
;
A
#
# COMPACT_ATOMS: atom_id res chain seq x y z
N MET A 1 -49.68 -18.49 -15.89
CA MET A 1 -49.63 -17.14 -15.28
C MET A 1 -48.61 -17.01 -14.13
N VAL A 2 -47.59 -17.87 -14.02
CA VAL A 2 -46.60 -17.82 -12.90
C VAL A 2 -45.21 -17.32 -13.35
N ALA A 3 -44.90 -17.30 -14.65
CA ALA A 3 -43.59 -16.87 -15.15
C ALA A 3 -43.33 -15.35 -15.14
N GLY A 4 -44.33 -14.54 -14.75
CA GLY A 4 -44.24 -13.08 -14.73
C GLY A 4 -43.82 -12.47 -13.39
N ILE A 5 -43.94 -13.21 -12.29
CA ILE A 5 -43.68 -12.69 -10.93
C ILE A 5 -42.19 -12.82 -10.56
N GLU A 6 -41.50 -13.87 -11.02
CA GLU A 6 -40.05 -14.04 -10.76
C GLU A 6 -39.17 -12.96 -11.40
N ARG A 7 -39.56 -12.42 -12.56
CA ARG A 7 -38.72 -11.44 -13.28
C ARG A 7 -38.71 -10.05 -12.65
N ILE A 8 -39.68 -9.74 -11.79
CA ILE A 8 -39.75 -8.43 -11.11
C ILE A 8 -38.79 -8.37 -9.92
N SER A 9 -38.36 -9.52 -9.39
CA SER A 9 -37.37 -9.59 -8.30
C SER A 9 -35.90 -9.49 -8.77
N GLN A 10 -35.64 -9.50 -10.08
CA GLN A 10 -34.26 -9.46 -10.63
C GLN A 10 -33.83 -8.10 -11.18
N LYS A 11 -34.70 -7.09 -11.15
CA LYS A 11 -34.35 -5.70 -11.47
C LYS A 11 -33.97 -5.01 -10.16
N GLY A 12 -32.83 -5.32 -9.56
CA GLY A 12 -31.52 -5.06 -10.16
C GLY A 12 -31.08 -3.64 -9.80
N GLY A 13 -31.18 -3.32 -8.53
CA GLY A 13 -30.71 -2.10 -7.89
C GLY A 13 -30.30 -2.44 -6.47
N ASN A 14 -29.48 -3.49 -6.32
CA ASN A 14 -28.78 -3.73 -5.08
C ASN A 14 -27.63 -2.73 -5.07
N SER A 15 -27.75 -1.68 -4.27
CA SER A 15 -26.57 -0.98 -3.78
C SER A 15 -25.74 -2.01 -3.02
N ASP A 16 -24.82 -2.67 -3.70
CA ASP A 16 -23.88 -3.65 -3.13
C ASP A 16 -22.82 -2.97 -2.23
N ASP A 17 -23.25 -2.03 -1.38
CA ASP A 17 -22.46 -1.43 -0.31
C ASP A 17 -22.57 -2.29 0.97
N GLY A 18 -22.43 -3.61 0.82
CA GLY A 18 -22.45 -4.55 1.93
C GLY A 18 -21.18 -4.43 2.80
N PRO A 19 -21.17 -5.01 4.02
CA PRO A 19 -20.01 -5.03 4.92
C PRO A 19 -18.74 -5.64 4.27
N GLU A 20 -18.89 -6.36 3.16
CA GLU A 20 -17.78 -6.94 2.38
C GLU A 20 -17.01 -5.90 1.57
N GLY A 21 -17.70 -4.96 0.91
CA GLY A 21 -17.08 -3.86 0.18
C GLY A 21 -16.26 -2.97 1.12
N TRP A 22 -16.82 -2.67 2.30
CA TRP A 22 -16.12 -1.88 3.32
C TRP A 22 -14.88 -2.59 3.89
N ARG A 23 -14.93 -3.92 4.01
CA ARG A 23 -13.78 -4.72 4.43
C ARG A 23 -12.67 -4.78 3.38
N GLN A 24 -13.00 -4.83 2.08
CA GLN A 24 -12.01 -4.79 1.01
C GLN A 24 -11.30 -3.44 0.94
N LEU A 25 -12.06 -2.34 0.92
CA LEU A 25 -11.50 -0.99 0.92
C LEU A 25 -10.58 -0.75 2.13
N ARG A 26 -10.99 -1.20 3.32
CA ARG A 26 -10.17 -1.08 4.53
C ARG A 26 -8.85 -1.84 4.41
N ARG A 27 -8.86 -3.06 3.87
CA ARG A 27 -7.63 -3.86 3.67
C ARG A 27 -6.68 -3.19 2.69
N GLN A 28 -7.20 -2.70 1.57
CA GLN A 28 -6.41 -1.98 0.56
C GLN A 28 -5.80 -0.70 1.14
N TYR A 29 -6.59 0.06 1.90
CA TYR A 29 -6.11 1.28 2.55
C TYR A 29 -4.99 0.99 3.56
N ILE A 30 -5.14 -0.05 4.39
CA ILE A 30 -4.11 -0.47 5.34
C ILE A 30 -2.83 -0.89 4.61
N ALA A 31 -2.96 -1.66 3.52
CA ALA A 31 -1.81 -2.09 2.73
C ALA A 31 -1.06 -0.88 2.15
N MET A 32 -1.78 0.10 1.60
CA MET A 32 -1.19 1.33 1.07
C MET A 32 -0.46 2.13 2.15
N ILE A 33 -1.06 2.30 3.33
CA ILE A 33 -0.43 2.99 4.46
C ILE A 33 0.82 2.24 4.90
N ASN A 34 0.76 0.91 5.03
CA ASN A 34 1.93 0.11 5.41
C ASN A 34 3.07 0.31 4.42
N THR A 35 2.81 0.22 3.11
CA THR A 35 3.83 0.43 2.10
C THR A 35 4.46 1.83 2.19
N LEU A 36 3.65 2.88 2.36
CA LEU A 36 4.17 4.26 2.51
C LEU A 36 5.02 4.42 3.77
N VAL A 37 4.56 3.89 4.90
CA VAL A 37 5.28 3.94 6.18
C VAL A 37 6.57 3.13 6.11
N THR A 38 6.56 1.95 5.48
CA THR A 38 7.75 1.11 5.32
C THR A 38 8.80 1.81 4.44
N ILE A 39 8.41 2.36 3.29
CA ILE A 39 9.33 3.05 2.38
C ILE A 39 9.89 4.32 3.05
N GLY A 40 9.02 5.15 3.63
CA GLY A 40 9.43 6.37 4.32
C GLY A 40 10.30 6.08 5.55
N GLY A 41 9.95 5.08 6.34
CA GLY A 41 10.73 4.62 7.49
C GLY A 41 12.11 4.12 7.09
N THR A 42 12.20 3.37 5.99
CA THR A 42 13.47 2.92 5.42
C THR A 42 14.35 4.10 5.03
N PHE A 43 13.77 5.09 4.33
CA PHE A 43 14.51 6.28 3.94
C PHE A 43 15.09 7.03 5.14
N VAL A 44 14.25 7.34 6.15
CA VAL A 44 14.68 8.08 7.34
C VAL A 44 15.72 7.28 8.14
N PHE A 45 15.51 5.97 8.27
CA PHE A 45 16.44 5.08 8.96
C PHE A 45 17.82 5.09 8.29
N PHE A 46 17.90 4.88 6.98
CA PHE A 46 19.18 4.86 6.28
C PHE A 46 19.84 6.23 6.19
N TYR A 47 19.05 7.30 6.04
CA TYR A 47 19.58 8.67 6.09
C TYR A 47 20.31 8.91 7.42
N LYS A 48 19.66 8.61 8.55
CA LYS A 48 20.26 8.76 9.88
C LYS A 48 21.37 7.76 10.14
N ALA A 49 21.25 6.51 9.68
CA ALA A 49 22.30 5.51 9.82
C ALA A 49 23.60 5.95 9.14
N VAL A 50 23.50 6.52 7.92
CA VAL A 50 24.66 7.01 7.19
C VAL A 50 25.23 8.27 7.84
N GLU A 51 24.37 9.18 8.30
CA GLU A 51 24.77 10.37 9.07
C GLU A 51 25.60 10.00 10.31
N TYR A 52 25.18 8.98 11.06
CA TYR A 52 25.93 8.50 12.23
C TYR A 52 27.17 7.65 11.89
N SER A 53 27.24 7.07 10.70
CA SER A 53 28.36 6.23 10.28
C SER A 53 29.57 7.03 9.78
N LEU A 54 29.36 8.28 9.35
CA LEU A 54 30.39 9.12 8.74
C LEU A 54 30.96 10.10 9.78
N PRO A 55 32.29 10.32 9.79
CA PRO A 55 32.92 11.32 10.68
C PRO A 55 32.50 12.76 10.35
N GLU A 56 32.26 13.03 9.06
CA GLU A 56 31.78 14.31 8.55
C GLU A 56 30.46 14.10 7.77
N PRO A 57 29.46 14.97 7.96
CA PRO A 57 28.17 14.82 7.32
C PRO A 57 28.27 15.09 5.81
N ASN A 58 28.17 14.04 5.02
CA ASN A 58 28.04 14.11 3.56
C ASN A 58 26.57 13.91 3.16
N ILE A 59 25.82 15.02 3.04
CA ILE A 59 24.39 15.00 2.70
C ILE A 59 24.11 14.28 1.36
N PRO A 60 24.89 14.51 0.28
CA PRO A 60 24.71 13.74 -0.96
C PRO A 60 24.80 12.22 -0.77
N ALA A 61 25.81 11.74 -0.03
CA ALA A 61 25.99 10.32 0.21
C ALA A 61 24.86 9.72 1.08
N GLN A 62 24.41 10.46 2.11
CA GLN A 62 23.30 10.06 2.97
C GLN A 62 22.00 9.87 2.17
N VAL A 63 21.66 10.84 1.32
CA VAL A 63 20.47 10.79 0.48
C VAL A 63 20.58 9.66 -0.55
N LEU A 64 21.74 9.50 -1.19
CA LEU A 64 21.92 8.50 -2.24
C LEU A 64 21.78 7.06 -1.69
N VAL A 65 22.40 6.77 -0.54
CA VAL A 65 22.25 5.47 0.13
C VAL A 65 20.81 5.26 0.61
N ALA A 66 20.18 6.28 1.20
CA ALA A 66 18.80 6.20 1.64
C ALA A 66 17.83 5.94 0.49
N ILE A 67 18.02 6.58 -0.67
CA ILE A 67 17.22 6.33 -1.89
C ILE A 67 17.44 4.91 -2.40
N LEU A 68 18.69 4.45 -2.51
CA LEU A 68 18.98 3.10 -3.00
C LEU A 68 18.37 2.01 -2.10
N ALA A 69 18.51 2.16 -0.78
CA ALA A 69 17.90 1.23 0.18
C ALA A 69 16.36 1.26 0.10
N SER A 70 15.78 2.46 0.03
CA SER A 70 14.32 2.65 -0.09
C SER A 70 13.77 2.09 -1.40
N LEU A 71 14.53 2.12 -2.49
CA LEU A 71 14.14 1.57 -3.78
C LEU A 71 13.99 0.04 -3.71
N VAL A 72 14.96 -0.66 -3.09
CA VAL A 72 14.91 -2.11 -2.90
C VAL A 72 13.68 -2.51 -2.06
N VAL A 73 13.43 -1.76 -0.99
CA VAL A 73 12.25 -1.97 -0.13
C VAL A 73 10.96 -1.65 -0.88
N ALA A 74 10.92 -0.57 -1.67
CA ALA A 74 9.76 -0.21 -2.47
C ALA A 74 9.40 -1.29 -3.50
N VAL A 75 10.39 -1.91 -4.15
CA VAL A 75 10.17 -3.04 -5.05
C VAL A 75 9.60 -4.25 -4.29
N SER A 76 10.09 -4.50 -3.08
CA SER A 76 9.59 -5.59 -2.22
C SER A 76 8.14 -5.36 -1.80
N GLU A 77 7.81 -4.14 -1.35
CA GLU A 77 6.45 -3.73 -0.99
C GLU A 77 5.50 -3.74 -2.20
N LEU A 78 5.96 -3.28 -3.37
CA LEU A 78 5.18 -3.33 -4.61
C LEU A 78 4.85 -4.78 -4.99
N TYR A 79 5.80 -5.71 -4.85
CA TYR A 79 5.54 -7.13 -5.06
C TYR A 79 4.50 -7.67 -4.08
N PHE A 80 4.59 -7.31 -2.80
CA PHE A 80 3.59 -7.71 -1.79
C PHE A 80 2.20 -7.18 -2.12
N LEU A 81 2.08 -5.91 -2.51
CA LEU A 81 0.82 -5.29 -2.92
C LEU A 81 0.21 -6.02 -4.12
N LEU A 82 0.99 -6.21 -5.19
CA LEU A 82 0.55 -6.88 -6.42
C LEU A 82 0.16 -8.35 -6.19
N ARG A 83 0.82 -9.03 -5.25
CA ARG A 83 0.49 -10.41 -4.88
C ARG A 83 -0.74 -10.50 -3.96
N SER A 84 -1.04 -9.45 -3.20
CA SER A 84 -2.14 -9.43 -2.22
C SER A 84 -3.49 -8.99 -2.79
N ILE A 85 -3.47 -8.41 -4.00
CA ILE A 85 -4.64 -8.09 -4.84
C ILE A 85 -5.03 -9.35 -5.61
#